data_AF-A0A3C0Q4Q5-F1
#
_entry.id   AF-A0A3C0Q4Q5-F1
#
_cell.length_a   1.000
_cell.length_b   1.000
_cell.length_c   1.000
_cell.angle_alpha   90.00
_cell.angle_beta   90.00
_cell.angle_gamma   90.00
#
_symmetry.space_group_name_H-M   'P 1'
#
loop_
_entity.id
_entity.type
_entity.pdbx_description
1 polymer ?
#
loop_
_entity_poly.entity_id
_entity_poly.type
_entity_poly.pdbx_seq_one_letter_code
_entity_poly.pdbx_strand_id
1 'polypeptide(L)'
;MCNCKELPEWVAGDDGTEPFKSMSYILSVPDQYAIIVSCSDCKQNWWVNGSDKYSEGICVKIEPFDDIKDVNIEKFKYAKLIGKYGGLTDKKCMYQGCQNMGMKDIVFCPKCATEKNHIT
;
A
#
# COMPACT_ATOMS: atom_id res chain seq x y z
N MET A 1 -18.91 -17.21 2.08
CA MET A 1 -18.66 -17.01 0.64
C MET A 1 -17.90 -15.71 0.52
N CYS A 2 -16.60 -15.79 0.24
CA CYS A 2 -15.73 -14.61 0.23
C CYS A 2 -15.76 -13.87 -1.10
N ASN A 3 -15.52 -12.56 -1.04
CA ASN A 3 -15.37 -11.66 -2.19
C ASN A 3 -13.90 -11.35 -2.53
N CYS A 4 -12.94 -12.09 -1.97
CA CYS A 4 -11.51 -11.79 -2.16
C CYS A 4 -11.10 -11.72 -3.64
N LYS A 5 -11.73 -12.50 -4.52
CA LYS A 5 -11.46 -12.46 -5.97
C LYS A 5 -11.93 -11.17 -6.64
N GLU A 6 -12.99 -10.54 -6.12
CA GLU A 6 -13.59 -9.33 -6.67
C GLU A 6 -12.89 -8.06 -6.19
N LEU A 7 -12.23 -8.12 -5.03
CA LEU A 7 -11.42 -7.00 -4.54
C LEU A 7 -10.27 -6.68 -5.51
N PRO A 8 -9.84 -5.42 -5.62
CA PRO A 8 -8.63 -5.06 -6.36
C PRO A 8 -7.36 -5.64 -5.71
N GLU A 9 -6.21 -5.52 -6.40
CA GLU A 9 -4.90 -5.92 -5.85
C GLU A 9 -4.54 -5.19 -4.56
N TRP A 10 -5.05 -3.97 -4.37
CA TRP A 10 -4.88 -3.22 -3.14
C TRP A 10 -6.14 -2.42 -2.81
N VAL A 11 -6.41 -2.27 -1.52
CA VAL A 11 -7.56 -1.55 -0.96
C VAL A 11 -7.04 -0.57 0.09
N ALA A 12 -7.64 0.61 0.18
CA ALA A 12 -7.42 1.51 1.29
C ALA A 12 -8.11 0.99 2.56
N GLY A 13 -7.41 0.94 3.69
CA GLY A 13 -7.96 0.41 4.94
C GLY A 13 -6.88 -0.17 5.85
N ASP A 14 -7.32 -0.77 6.96
CA ASP A 14 -6.46 -1.39 7.96
C ASP A 14 -7.05 -2.72 8.45
N ASP A 15 -6.45 -3.30 9.49
CA ASP A 15 -6.88 -4.55 10.10
C ASP A 15 -8.20 -4.42 10.88
N GLY A 16 -8.68 -3.20 11.11
CA GLY A 16 -10.01 -2.91 11.65
C GLY A 16 -11.11 -2.84 10.58
N THR A 17 -10.73 -2.85 9.30
CA THR A 17 -11.63 -2.64 8.16
C THR A 17 -12.10 -3.98 7.55
N GLU A 18 -13.38 -4.12 7.21
CA GLU A 18 -13.86 -5.30 6.49
C GLU A 18 -13.33 -5.32 5.03
N PRO A 19 -12.99 -6.49 4.46
CA PRO A 19 -13.12 -7.82 5.08
C PRO A 19 -11.91 -8.24 5.93
N PHE A 20 -10.87 -7.41 6.07
CA PHE A 20 -9.61 -7.78 6.71
C PHE A 20 -9.76 -8.10 8.20
N LYS A 21 -10.64 -7.37 8.90
CA LYS A 21 -10.98 -7.60 10.30
C LYS A 21 -11.47 -9.02 10.60
N SER A 22 -12.19 -9.63 9.66
CA SER A 22 -12.74 -10.97 9.83
C SER A 22 -11.80 -12.09 9.36
N MET A 23 -10.62 -11.74 8.84
CA MET A 23 -9.62 -12.70 8.39
C MET A 23 -8.77 -13.23 9.54
N SER A 24 -8.22 -14.43 9.34
CA SER A 24 -7.34 -15.05 10.34
C SER A 24 -5.96 -14.41 10.30
N TYR A 25 -5.49 -13.93 11.44
CA TYR A 25 -4.10 -13.49 11.59
C TYR A 25 -3.14 -14.65 11.31
N ILE A 26 -2.09 -14.37 10.53
CA ILE A 26 -1.03 -15.32 10.21
C ILE A 26 0.26 -14.94 10.95
N LEU A 27 0.78 -13.74 10.71
CA LEU A 27 2.01 -13.26 11.35
C LEU A 27 2.14 -11.73 11.28
N SER A 28 3.09 -11.20 12.04
CA SER A 28 3.46 -9.78 12.02
C SER A 28 4.69 -9.54 11.16
N VAL A 29 4.74 -8.38 10.52
CA VAL A 29 5.87 -7.89 9.71
C VAL A 29 6.34 -6.57 10.33
N PRO A 30 7.11 -6.60 11.44
CA PRO A 30 7.40 -5.42 12.25
C PRO A 30 8.16 -4.34 11.50
N ASP A 31 9.13 -4.73 10.66
CA ASP A 31 9.95 -3.80 9.86
C ASP A 31 9.11 -2.97 8.88
N GLN A 32 7.89 -3.40 8.60
CA GLN A 32 6.97 -2.73 7.69
C GLN A 32 5.71 -2.19 8.38
N TYR A 33 5.63 -2.29 9.71
CA TYR A 33 4.46 -1.91 10.52
C TYR A 33 3.16 -2.54 9.99
N ALA A 34 3.22 -3.83 9.67
CA ALA A 34 2.13 -4.55 9.04
C ALA A 34 1.92 -5.94 9.62
N ILE A 35 0.78 -6.53 9.27
CA ILE A 35 0.43 -7.92 9.55
C ILE A 35 0.05 -8.64 8.27
N ILE A 36 0.14 -9.97 8.29
CA ILE A 36 -0.47 -10.83 7.29
C ILE A 36 -1.74 -11.44 7.87
N VAL A 37 -2.84 -11.31 7.14
CA VAL A 37 -4.10 -11.99 7.42
C VAL A 37 -4.49 -12.88 6.25
N SER A 38 -5.27 -13.93 6.50
CA SER A 38 -5.72 -14.88 5.48
C SER A 38 -7.22 -15.07 5.52
N CYS A 39 -7.85 -15.03 4.35
CA CYS A 39 -9.26 -15.34 4.21
C CYS A 39 -9.52 -16.82 4.54
N SER A 40 -10.40 -17.08 5.51
CA SER A 40 -10.74 -18.45 5.94
C SER A 40 -11.35 -19.28 4.81
N ASP A 41 -12.15 -18.66 3.93
CA ASP A 41 -12.88 -19.30 2.83
C ASP A 41 -11.96 -19.67 1.64
N CYS A 42 -11.16 -18.73 1.12
CA CYS A 42 -10.37 -18.95 -0.11
C CYS A 42 -8.85 -18.97 0.08
N LYS A 43 -8.36 -18.78 1.32
CA LYS A 43 -6.93 -18.74 1.67
C LYS A 43 -6.13 -17.61 1.01
N GLN A 44 -6.80 -16.61 0.42
CA GLN A 44 -6.13 -15.40 -0.04
C GLN A 44 -5.46 -14.72 1.15
N ASN A 45 -4.16 -14.51 1.02
CA ASN A 45 -3.38 -13.76 2.00
C ASN A 45 -3.40 -12.27 1.64
N TRP A 46 -3.35 -11.44 2.69
CA TRP A 46 -3.33 -9.99 2.59
C TRP A 46 -2.25 -9.45 3.52
N TRP A 47 -1.40 -8.60 2.98
CA TRP A 47 -0.54 -7.72 3.76
C TRP A 47 -1.37 -6.50 4.14
N VAL A 48 -1.39 -6.14 5.41
CA VAL A 48 -2.22 -5.05 5.95
C VAL A 48 -1.36 -4.19 6.85
N ASN A 49 -1.12 -2.93 6.49
CA ASN A 49 -0.52 -1.99 7.44
C ASN A 49 -1.56 -1.25 8.26
N GLY A 50 -1.11 -0.80 9.43
CA GLY A 50 -1.90 0.09 10.26
C GLY A 50 -2.17 1.43 9.55
N SER A 51 -3.35 1.97 9.83
CA SER A 51 -3.64 3.39 9.65
C SER A 51 -3.14 4.18 10.86
N ASP A 52 -2.85 5.46 10.67
CA ASP A 52 -2.64 6.40 11.78
C ASP A 52 -3.40 7.71 11.53
N LYS A 53 -3.30 8.65 12.47
CA LYS A 53 -3.97 9.95 12.36
C LYS A 53 -3.51 10.81 11.15
N TYR A 54 -2.46 10.40 10.46
CA TYR A 54 -1.86 11.15 9.35
C TYR A 54 -2.01 10.42 8.01
N SER A 55 -2.21 9.11 8.03
CA SER A 55 -2.21 8.25 6.86
C SER A 55 -3.21 7.11 6.99
N GLU A 56 -4.05 6.98 5.97
CA GLU A 56 -4.92 5.83 5.83
C GLU A 56 -4.08 4.61 5.42
N GLY A 57 -4.36 3.46 6.04
CA GLY A 57 -3.66 2.21 5.76
C GLY A 57 -3.88 1.69 4.33
N ILE A 58 -3.15 0.64 3.99
CA ILE A 58 -3.20 -0.07 2.72
C ILE A 58 -3.22 -1.57 3.01
N CYS A 59 -4.17 -2.25 2.37
CA CYS A 59 -4.27 -3.69 2.34
C CYS A 59 -3.92 -4.18 0.93
N VAL A 60 -2.98 -5.11 0.80
CA VAL A 60 -2.47 -5.59 -0.48
C VAL A 60 -2.66 -7.09 -0.58
N LYS A 61 -3.25 -7.56 -1.69
CA LYS A 61 -3.30 -8.98 -2.02
C LYS A 61 -1.91 -9.50 -2.19
N ILE A 62 -1.64 -10.63 -1.56
CA ILE A 62 -0.37 -11.29 -1.68
C ILE A 62 -0.58 -12.75 -2.04
N GLU A 63 0.23 -13.25 -2.95
CA GLU A 63 0.24 -14.67 -3.27
C GLU A 63 0.62 -15.49 -2.02
N PRO A 64 0.20 -16.75 -1.91
CA PRO A 64 0.76 -17.65 -0.92
C PRO A 64 2.28 -17.74 -1.16
N PHE A 65 3.11 -17.36 -0.17
CA PHE A 65 4.56 -17.35 -0.33
C PHE A 65 5.27 -18.38 0.55
N ASP A 66 6.44 -18.79 0.07
CA ASP A 66 7.52 -19.35 0.89
C ASP A 66 8.31 -18.25 1.64
N ASP A 67 8.30 -16.97 1.19
CA ASP A 67 8.97 -15.85 1.87
C ASP A 67 8.30 -14.47 1.64
N ILE A 68 8.08 -13.68 2.69
CA ILE A 68 7.30 -12.42 2.70
C ILE A 68 8.09 -11.20 2.21
N LYS A 69 9.41 -11.31 2.17
CA LYS A 69 10.31 -10.18 1.87
C LYS A 69 10.22 -9.68 0.43
N ASP A 70 9.60 -10.44 -0.47
CA ASP A 70 9.53 -10.11 -1.89
C ASP A 70 8.31 -9.26 -2.28
N VAL A 71 7.41 -8.96 -1.33
CA VAL A 71 6.25 -8.12 -1.62
C VAL A 71 6.69 -6.67 -1.76
N ASN A 72 6.72 -6.15 -3.00
CA ASN A 72 7.00 -4.75 -3.28
C ASN A 72 5.80 -3.85 -2.94
N ILE A 73 5.65 -3.55 -1.65
CA ILE A 73 4.60 -2.67 -1.12
C ILE A 73 4.76 -1.21 -1.59
N GLU A 74 5.98 -0.76 -1.86
CA GLU A 74 6.27 0.62 -2.29
C GLU A 74 5.48 0.98 -3.55
N LYS A 75 5.35 0.04 -4.49
CA LYS A 75 4.55 0.22 -5.70
C LYS A 75 3.10 0.63 -5.39
N PHE A 76 2.47 0.00 -4.38
CA PHE A 76 1.09 0.29 -4.00
C PHE A 76 0.95 1.61 -3.24
N LYS A 77 1.90 1.92 -2.35
CA LYS A 77 2.01 3.25 -1.71
C LYS A 77 2.10 4.36 -2.75
N TYR A 78 2.93 4.18 -3.77
CA TYR A 78 3.07 5.13 -4.85
C TYR A 78 1.82 5.24 -5.71
N ALA A 79 1.17 4.12 -6.05
CA ALA A 79 -0.09 4.13 -6.78
C ALA A 79 -1.19 4.91 -6.03
N LYS A 80 -1.28 4.73 -4.71
CA LYS A 80 -2.20 5.49 -3.84
C LYS A 80 -1.91 6.99 -3.89
N LEU A 81 -0.66 7.39 -3.71
CA LEU A 81 -0.24 8.79 -3.81
C LEU A 81 -0.57 9.39 -5.18
N ILE A 82 -0.24 8.68 -6.27
CA ILE A 82 -0.56 9.11 -7.64
C ILE A 82 -2.06 9.33 -7.78
N GLY A 83 -2.90 8.41 -7.31
CA GLY A 83 -4.35 8.54 -7.34
C GLY A 83 -4.87 9.73 -6.54
N LYS A 84 -4.40 9.89 -5.30
CA LYS A 84 -4.76 11.00 -4.39
C LYS A 84 -4.47 12.37 -5.02
N TYR A 85 -3.36 12.47 -5.73
CA TYR A 85 -2.89 13.70 -6.35
C TYR A 85 -3.28 13.85 -7.82
N GLY A 86 -4.15 13.00 -8.37
CA GLY A 86 -4.71 13.16 -9.72
C GLY A 86 -3.82 12.69 -10.88
N GLY A 87 -2.76 11.94 -10.60
CA GLY A 87 -1.86 11.34 -11.59
C GLY A 87 -0.44 11.87 -11.55
N LEU A 88 0.36 11.47 -12.55
CA LEU A 88 1.66 12.06 -12.84
C LEU A 88 1.52 13.29 -13.75
N THR A 89 2.54 14.13 -13.73
CA THR A 89 2.72 15.27 -14.64
C THR A 89 3.90 15.03 -15.57
N ASP A 90 3.98 15.80 -16.65
CA ASP A 90 5.14 15.79 -17.55
C ASP A 90 6.35 16.56 -16.98
N LYS A 91 6.20 17.18 -15.80
CA LYS A 91 7.27 17.91 -15.12
C LYS A 91 8.08 16.96 -14.24
N LYS A 92 9.39 17.16 -14.21
CA LYS A 92 10.28 16.40 -13.32
C LYS A 92 10.05 16.75 -11.85
N CYS A 93 10.33 15.79 -10.99
CA CYS A 93 10.40 15.97 -9.55
C CYS A 93 11.34 17.13 -9.19
N MET A 94 10.92 18.01 -8.28
CA MET A 94 11.71 19.16 -7.83
C MET A 94 12.91 18.76 -6.96
N TYR A 95 12.93 17.55 -6.40
CA TYR A 95 14.03 17.10 -5.56
C TYR A 95 15.33 17.01 -6.37
N GLN A 96 16.40 17.62 -5.84
CA GLN A 96 17.67 17.77 -6.56
C GLN A 96 18.20 16.43 -7.06
N GLY A 97 18.51 16.36 -8.36
CA GLY A 97 19.05 15.16 -9.02
C GLY A 97 18.02 14.09 -9.37
N CYS A 98 16.75 14.22 -8.95
CA CYS A 98 15.71 13.25 -9.29
C CYS A 98 15.24 13.43 -10.74
N GLN A 99 15.16 12.34 -11.50
CA GLN A 99 14.70 12.35 -12.90
C GLN A 99 13.28 11.82 -13.08
N ASN A 100 12.61 11.40 -12.00
CA ASN A 100 11.24 10.88 -12.04
C ASN A 100 10.23 12.00 -12.29
N MET A 101 9.08 11.65 -12.85
CA MET A 101 7.94 12.56 -13.02
C MET A 101 7.33 12.94 -11.67
N GLY A 102 6.98 14.22 -11.50
CA GLY A 102 6.21 14.70 -10.35
C GLY A 102 4.74 14.33 -10.46
N MET A 103 4.03 14.24 -9.33
CA MET A 103 2.58 14.06 -9.33
C MET A 103 1.85 15.37 -9.68
N LYS A 104 0.56 15.31 -10.02
CA LYS A 104 -0.26 16.51 -10.16
C LYS A 104 -0.44 17.15 -8.76
N ASP A 105 -0.66 18.46 -8.73
CA ASP A 105 -0.84 19.27 -7.51
C ASP A 105 0.30 19.26 -6.47
N ILE A 106 1.32 18.41 -6.63
CA ILE A 106 2.57 18.42 -5.85
C ILE A 106 3.79 18.23 -6.76
N VAL A 107 4.84 19.00 -6.52
CA VAL A 107 6.05 19.02 -7.38
C VAL A 107 6.99 17.83 -7.18
N PHE A 108 6.59 16.81 -6.42
CA PHE A 108 7.42 15.66 -6.07
C PHE A 108 6.91 14.37 -6.73
N CYS A 109 7.84 13.47 -7.10
CA CYS A 109 7.50 12.10 -7.47
C CYS A 109 7.09 11.28 -6.23
N PRO A 110 6.37 10.16 -6.36
CA PRO A 110 5.90 9.38 -5.22
C PRO A 110 7.01 8.99 -4.26
N LYS A 111 8.15 8.53 -4.80
CA LYS A 111 9.34 8.17 -4.02
C LYS A 111 9.87 9.34 -3.19
N CYS A 112 10.15 10.49 -3.80
CA CYS A 112 10.67 11.65 -3.09
C CYS A 112 9.63 12.28 -2.17
N ALA A 113 8.34 12.18 -2.51
CA ALA A 113 7.25 12.62 -1.65
C ALA A 113 7.27 11.83 -0.33
N THR A 114 7.34 10.50 -0.40
CA THR A 114 7.35 9.62 0.78
C THR A 114 8.68 9.66 1.54
N GLU A 115 9.82 9.47 0.86
CA GLU A 115 11.11 9.25 1.53
C GLU A 115 11.81 10.54 1.98
N LYS A 116 11.55 11.66 1.30
CA LYS A 116 12.29 12.92 1.50
C LYS A 116 11.44 14.04 2.06
N ASN A 117 10.12 13.98 1.87
CA ASN A 117 9.19 15.02 2.29
C ASN A 117 8.08 14.49 3.21
N HIS A 118 8.07 13.19 3.53
CA HIS A 118 7.12 12.53 4.43
C HIS A 118 5.65 12.77 4.06
N ILE A 119 5.35 12.84 2.76
CA ILE A 119 4.01 12.95 2.20
C ILE A 119 3.42 11.54 2.04
N THR A 120 2.20 11.34 2.58
CA THR A 120 1.44 10.09 2.54
C THR A 120 0.06 10.27 1.91
#